data_AF-A0A150H3N6-F1
#
_entry.id   AF-A0A150H3N6-F1
#
_cell.length_a   1.000
_cell.length_b   1.000
_cell.length_c   1.000
_cell.angle_alpha   90.00
_cell.angle_beta   90.00
_cell.angle_gamma   90.00
#
_symmetry.space_group_name_H-M   'P 1'
#
loop_
_entity.id
_entity.type
_entity.pdbx_description
1 polymer ?
#
loop_
_entity_poly.entity_id
_entity_poly.type
_entity_poly.pdbx_seq_one_letter_code
_entity_poly.pdbx_strand_id
1 'polypeptide(L)'
;MDMPAKPRRVAIIGAGVNGLATAKTFHHFGHDVTVYERGGHVGGVWAPEKRYPGLRLQSTGDFYYFSDLDSVPAQFTEENPDAEHVYGYLLSYAEKHGILPLVQYHTTLVHAQPLYDDLEIIPTRDGSEAAADDAGGAAGKGITDRPPVGWRLTLRRAAAGRGAADGADAAAEPAAAAAAEEDEEFTVSCDVLVACTGTFSDPNIPPYKGASRTS
;
A
#
# COMPACT_ATOMS: atom_id res chain seq x y z
N MET A 1 -28.47 8.81 -2.46
CA MET A 1 -27.10 9.30 -2.67
C MET A 1 -26.80 9.15 -4.14
N ASP A 2 -26.41 10.25 -4.80
CA ASP A 2 -26.09 10.24 -6.22
C ASP A 2 -24.80 9.44 -6.45
N MET A 3 -24.86 8.41 -7.29
CA MET A 3 -23.66 7.69 -7.70
C MET A 3 -22.82 8.58 -8.64
N PRO A 4 -21.49 8.60 -8.51
CA PRO A 4 -20.65 9.42 -9.38
C PRO A 4 -20.86 9.03 -10.85
N ALA A 5 -20.97 10.03 -11.73
CA ALA A 5 -21.37 9.89 -13.13
C ALA A 5 -20.44 9.03 -14.01
N LYS A 6 -19.30 8.54 -13.47
CA LYS A 6 -18.41 7.57 -14.14
C LYS A 6 -17.48 6.89 -13.12
N PRO A 7 -17.28 5.56 -13.19
CA PRO A 7 -16.22 4.87 -12.45
C PRO A 7 -14.85 5.50 -12.72
N ARG A 8 -14.01 5.54 -11.69
CA ARG A 8 -12.62 6.06 -11.75
C ARG A 8 -11.67 4.94 -11.36
N ARG A 9 -10.46 4.96 -11.92
CA ARG A 9 -9.38 4.04 -11.53
C ARG A 9 -8.67 4.58 -10.29
N VAL A 10 -8.74 3.85 -9.20
CA VAL A 10 -8.21 4.24 -7.89
C VAL A 10 -7.09 3.29 -7.50
N ALA A 11 -5.89 3.82 -7.33
CA ALA A 11 -4.75 3.10 -6.79
C ALA A 11 -4.58 3.43 -5.30
N ILE A 12 -4.58 2.42 -4.44
CA ILE A 12 -4.37 2.55 -3.00
C ILE A 12 -3.04 1.90 -2.64
N ILE A 13 -2.20 2.61 -1.89
CA ILE A 13 -0.88 2.11 -1.49
C ILE A 13 -0.91 1.67 -0.02
N GLY A 14 -0.81 0.36 0.21
CA GLY A 14 -0.86 -0.27 1.51
C GLY A 14 -2.25 -0.84 1.84
N ALA A 15 -2.29 -2.10 2.27
CA ALA A 15 -3.46 -2.84 2.73
C ALA A 15 -3.53 -2.93 4.27
N GLY A 16 -3.10 -1.88 4.96
CA GLY A 16 -3.31 -1.71 6.41
C GLY A 16 -4.73 -1.24 6.73
N VAL A 17 -4.99 -0.91 8.00
CA VAL A 17 -6.32 -0.45 8.48
C VAL A 17 -6.92 0.65 7.59
N ASN A 18 -6.15 1.71 7.30
CA ASN A 18 -6.60 2.81 6.43
C ASN A 18 -6.82 2.35 4.98
N GLY A 19 -5.97 1.46 4.48
CA GLY A 19 -6.06 0.91 3.13
C GLY A 19 -7.34 0.10 2.93
N LEU A 20 -7.68 -0.76 3.90
CA LEU A 20 -8.91 -1.55 3.88
C LEU A 20 -10.16 -0.65 3.92
N ALA A 21 -10.20 0.34 4.81
CA ALA A 21 -11.32 1.29 4.87
C ALA A 21 -11.47 2.10 3.57
N THR A 22 -10.34 2.52 2.98
CA THR A 22 -10.31 3.25 1.71
C THR A 22 -10.80 2.38 0.57
N ALA A 23 -10.30 1.14 0.46
CA ALA A 23 -10.69 0.19 -0.58
C ALA A 23 -12.18 -0.14 -0.49
N LYS A 24 -12.67 -0.44 0.72
CA LYS A 24 -14.10 -0.66 1.00
C LYS A 24 -14.95 0.48 0.47
N THR A 25 -14.55 1.72 0.78
CA THR A 25 -15.33 2.92 0.44
C THR A 25 -15.38 3.13 -1.06
N PHE A 26 -14.25 3.16 -1.76
CA PHE A 26 -14.24 3.33 -3.21
C PHE A 26 -14.90 2.17 -3.95
N HIS A 27 -14.71 0.93 -3.48
CA HIS A 27 -15.34 -0.25 -4.06
C HIS A 27 -16.87 -0.19 -3.93
N HIS A 28 -17.37 0.23 -2.75
CA HIS A 28 -18.80 0.39 -2.51
C HIS A 28 -19.46 1.42 -3.45
N PHE A 29 -18.74 2.48 -3.81
CA PHE A 29 -19.22 3.48 -4.78
C PHE A 29 -19.02 3.09 -6.25
N GLY A 30 -18.57 1.86 -6.53
CA GLY A 30 -18.45 1.32 -7.89
C GLY A 30 -17.24 1.83 -8.67
N HIS A 31 -16.19 2.27 -7.99
CA HIS A 31 -14.92 2.61 -8.64
C HIS A 31 -14.09 1.35 -8.96
N ASP A 32 -13.18 1.47 -9.91
CA ASP A 32 -12.21 0.43 -10.25
C ASP A 32 -11.00 0.57 -9.31
N VAL A 33 -10.93 -0.30 -8.30
CA VAL A 33 -10.01 -0.18 -7.17
C VAL A 33 -8.92 -1.24 -7.28
N THR A 34 -7.66 -0.81 -7.17
CA THR A 34 -6.52 -1.71 -6.97
C THR A 34 -5.74 -1.27 -5.74
N VAL A 35 -5.49 -2.21 -4.84
CA VAL A 35 -4.65 -2.00 -3.64
C VAL A 35 -3.30 -2.65 -3.88
N TYR A 36 -2.21 -1.89 -3.76
CA TYR A 36 -0.86 -2.41 -3.85
C TYR A 36 -0.29 -2.56 -2.43
N GLU A 37 0.02 -3.79 -2.03
CA GLU A 37 0.62 -4.11 -0.74
C GLU A 37 2.02 -4.68 -0.93
N ARG A 38 2.99 -4.16 -0.18
CA ARG A 38 4.38 -4.61 -0.22
C ARG A 38 4.56 -5.99 0.43
N GLY A 39 3.80 -6.27 1.49
CA GLY A 39 3.78 -7.55 2.21
C GLY A 39 3.05 -8.66 1.47
N GLY A 40 3.03 -9.84 2.09
CA GLY A 40 2.27 -11.00 1.62
C GLY A 40 0.85 -11.07 2.18
N HIS A 41 0.55 -10.24 3.19
CA HIS A 41 -0.74 -10.22 3.85
C HIS A 41 -1.29 -8.81 4.02
N VAL A 42 -2.62 -8.71 4.12
CA VAL A 42 -3.30 -7.49 4.57
C VAL A 42 -3.07 -7.25 6.08
N GLY A 43 -3.52 -6.11 6.58
CA GLY A 43 -3.49 -5.77 8.01
C GLY A 43 -2.36 -4.84 8.41
N GLY A 44 -1.41 -4.56 7.51
CA GLY A 44 -0.37 -3.56 7.71
C GLY A 44 0.52 -3.90 8.91
N VAL A 45 0.51 -3.08 9.96
CA VAL A 45 1.28 -3.34 11.20
C VAL A 45 0.84 -4.61 11.93
N TRP A 46 -0.37 -5.09 11.67
CA TRP A 46 -0.91 -6.32 12.22
C TRP A 46 -0.69 -7.55 11.32
N ALA A 47 -0.06 -7.40 10.16
CA ALA A 47 0.27 -8.53 9.29
C ALA A 47 1.25 -9.50 9.99
N PRO A 48 1.13 -10.83 9.81
CA PRO A 48 1.96 -11.82 10.49
C PRO A 48 3.47 -11.50 10.46
N GLU A 49 3.97 -11.05 9.31
CA GLU A 49 5.37 -10.72 9.08
C GLU A 49 5.90 -9.49 9.86
N LYS A 50 5.02 -8.66 10.42
CA LYS A 50 5.41 -7.45 11.18
C LYS A 50 5.19 -7.57 12.69
N ARG A 51 4.66 -8.70 13.16
CA ARG A 51 4.36 -8.91 14.58
C ARG A 51 5.63 -9.26 15.34
N TYR A 52 5.73 -8.74 16.55
CA TYR A 52 6.68 -9.22 17.55
C TYR A 52 5.91 -9.98 18.66
N PRO A 53 6.55 -10.92 19.38
CA PRO A 53 5.92 -11.64 20.47
C PRO A 53 5.34 -10.69 21.53
N GLY A 54 4.06 -10.86 21.85
CA GLY A 54 3.37 -10.02 22.83
C GLY A 54 2.87 -8.68 22.28
N LEU A 55 2.85 -8.46 20.97
CA LEU A 55 2.17 -7.31 20.37
C LEU A 55 0.66 -7.36 20.68
N ARG A 56 0.15 -6.32 21.31
CA ARG A 56 -1.26 -6.16 21.68
C ARG A 56 -1.71 -4.72 21.48
N LEU A 57 -3.02 -4.51 21.44
CA LEU A 57 -3.59 -3.17 21.51
C LEU A 57 -3.21 -2.50 22.83
N GLN A 58 -2.86 -1.21 22.77
CA GLN A 58 -2.66 -0.38 23.97
C GLN A 58 -3.98 0.20 24.51
N SER A 59 -5.08 -0.05 23.80
CA SER A 59 -6.42 0.42 24.11
C SER A 59 -7.39 -0.75 24.14
N THR A 60 -8.57 -0.52 24.67
CA THR A 60 -9.65 -1.51 24.65
C THR A 60 -10.08 -1.83 23.22
N GLY A 61 -10.42 -3.10 22.96
CA GLY A 61 -10.91 -3.55 21.65
C GLY A 61 -12.11 -2.74 21.14
N ASP A 62 -12.95 -2.23 22.06
CA ASP A 62 -14.14 -1.42 21.78
C ASP A 62 -13.87 -0.12 20.99
N PHE A 63 -12.63 0.34 20.96
CA PHE A 63 -12.22 1.53 20.20
C PHE A 63 -11.43 1.21 18.93
N TYR A 64 -11.22 -0.07 18.61
CA TYR A 64 -10.33 -0.51 17.53
C TYR A 64 -11.03 -1.35 16.45
N TYR A 65 -12.30 -1.05 16.15
CA TYR A 65 -13.01 -1.64 15.02
C TYR A 65 -13.69 -0.58 14.15
N PHE A 66 -13.99 -0.92 12.89
CA PHE A 66 -14.59 0.01 11.94
C PHE A 66 -16.04 0.31 12.32
N SER A 67 -16.42 1.57 12.24
CA SER A 67 -17.72 2.08 12.69
C SER A 67 -18.92 1.60 11.86
N ASP A 68 -18.68 0.94 10.73
CA ASP A 68 -19.70 0.33 9.89
C ASP A 68 -20.02 -1.13 10.28
N LEU A 69 -19.47 -1.60 11.41
CA LEU A 69 -19.89 -2.83 12.06
C LEU A 69 -20.96 -2.55 13.12
N ASP A 70 -21.99 -3.38 13.13
CA ASP A 70 -23.12 -3.27 14.07
C ASP A 70 -22.76 -3.64 15.51
N SER A 71 -21.64 -4.35 15.71
CA SER A 71 -21.15 -4.78 17.02
C SER A 71 -19.64 -4.96 17.03
N VAL A 72 -19.07 -5.03 18.23
CA VAL A 72 -17.67 -5.41 18.46
C VAL A 72 -17.37 -6.73 17.73
N PRO A 73 -16.22 -6.85 17.04
CA PRO A 73 -15.83 -8.08 16.36
C PRO A 73 -15.75 -9.27 17.32
N ALA A 74 -16.22 -10.44 16.89
CA ALA A 74 -16.20 -11.65 17.70
C ALA A 74 -14.77 -12.10 18.09
N GLN A 75 -13.76 -11.65 17.35
CA GLN A 75 -12.35 -11.90 17.62
C GLN A 75 -11.84 -11.10 18.82
N PHE A 76 -12.53 -10.03 19.25
CA PHE A 76 -12.10 -9.24 20.40
C PHE A 76 -12.68 -9.85 21.68
N THR A 77 -12.15 -11.02 22.07
CA THR A 77 -12.58 -11.79 23.24
C THR A 77 -12.00 -11.28 24.56
N GLU A 78 -10.99 -10.40 24.48
CA GLU A 78 -10.25 -9.85 25.62
C GLU A 78 -10.26 -8.32 25.60
N GLU A 79 -10.01 -7.69 26.75
CA GLU A 79 -10.01 -6.23 26.91
C GLU A 79 -9.03 -5.55 25.94
N ASN A 80 -7.78 -6.05 25.88
CA ASN A 80 -6.76 -5.57 24.94
C ASN A 80 -6.36 -6.69 23.97
N PRO A 81 -7.08 -6.87 22.85
CA PRO A 81 -6.79 -7.92 21.88
C PRO A 81 -5.33 -7.95 21.43
N ASP A 82 -4.79 -9.15 21.25
CA ASP A 82 -3.46 -9.34 20.70
C ASP A 82 -3.42 -9.20 19.16
N ALA A 83 -2.22 -9.28 18.60
CA ALA A 83 -2.02 -9.14 17.17
C ALA A 83 -2.73 -10.21 16.32
N GLU A 84 -2.95 -11.41 16.86
CA GLU A 84 -3.66 -12.47 16.15
C GLU A 84 -5.16 -12.14 16.04
N HIS A 85 -5.77 -11.74 17.15
CA HIS A 85 -7.17 -11.32 17.19
C HIS A 85 -7.43 -10.10 16.29
N VAL A 86 -6.55 -9.09 16.34
CA VAL A 86 -6.67 -7.90 15.48
C VAL A 86 -6.55 -8.26 14.01
N TYR A 87 -5.60 -9.11 13.65
CA TYR A 87 -5.47 -9.55 12.26
C TYR A 87 -6.64 -10.38 11.78
N GLY A 88 -7.12 -11.34 12.59
CA GLY A 88 -8.28 -12.16 12.24
C GLY A 88 -9.51 -11.29 11.96
N TYR A 89 -9.70 -10.23 12.76
CA TYR A 89 -10.71 -9.21 12.50
C TYR A 89 -10.49 -8.49 11.16
N LEU A 90 -9.29 -7.96 10.88
CA LEU A 90 -9.01 -7.21 9.65
C LEU A 90 -9.14 -8.09 8.40
N LEU A 91 -8.73 -9.36 8.48
CA LEU A 91 -8.89 -10.34 7.42
C LEU A 91 -10.38 -10.62 7.17
N SER A 92 -11.15 -10.89 8.22
CA SER A 92 -12.60 -11.11 8.13
C SER A 92 -13.33 -9.90 7.54
N TYR A 93 -12.89 -8.68 7.89
CA TYR A 93 -13.41 -7.44 7.32
C TYR A 93 -13.10 -7.34 5.82
N ALA A 94 -11.86 -7.63 5.42
CA ALA A 94 -11.45 -7.61 4.02
C ALA A 94 -12.22 -8.64 3.18
N GLU A 95 -12.47 -9.83 3.72
CA GLU A 95 -13.30 -10.87 3.08
C GLU A 95 -14.75 -10.43 2.94
N LYS A 96 -15.37 -9.97 4.04
CA LYS A 96 -16.77 -9.52 4.07
C LYS A 96 -17.06 -8.45 3.02
N HIS A 97 -16.11 -7.55 2.78
CA HIS A 97 -16.26 -6.44 1.84
C HIS A 97 -15.68 -6.70 0.44
N GLY A 98 -15.24 -7.94 0.14
CA GLY A 98 -14.73 -8.30 -1.19
C GLY A 98 -13.42 -7.59 -1.56
N ILE A 99 -12.60 -7.21 -0.57
CA ILE A 99 -11.39 -6.42 -0.77
C ILE A 99 -10.22 -7.31 -1.18
N LEU A 100 -10.14 -8.55 -0.69
CA LEU A 100 -8.99 -9.43 -0.96
C LEU A 100 -8.67 -9.60 -2.45
N PRO A 101 -9.65 -9.77 -3.38
CA PRO A 101 -9.36 -9.86 -4.81
C PRO A 101 -8.85 -8.56 -5.44
N LEU A 102 -9.01 -7.42 -4.76
CA LEU A 102 -8.54 -6.11 -5.21
C LEU A 102 -7.07 -5.86 -4.83
N VAL A 103 -6.48 -6.72 -4.00
CA VAL A 103 -5.12 -6.56 -3.47
C VAL A 103 -4.12 -7.27 -4.38
N GLN A 104 -3.12 -6.52 -4.83
CA GLN A 104 -1.90 -7.03 -5.42
C GLN A 104 -0.79 -7.02 -4.37
N TYR A 105 -0.49 -8.21 -3.86
CA TYR A 105 0.57 -8.44 -2.87
C TYR A 105 1.97 -8.32 -3.48
N HIS A 106 2.98 -8.29 -2.60
CA HIS A 106 4.39 -8.22 -2.97
C HIS A 106 4.73 -7.07 -3.93
N THR A 107 3.91 -6.02 -3.96
CA THR A 107 3.99 -4.93 -4.93
C THR A 107 4.25 -3.61 -4.20
N THR A 108 5.44 -3.06 -4.41
CA THR A 108 5.91 -1.82 -3.77
C THR A 108 5.81 -0.65 -4.74
N LEU A 109 5.25 0.48 -4.31
CA LEU A 109 5.37 1.74 -5.04
C LEU A 109 6.81 2.26 -4.97
N VAL A 110 7.45 2.43 -6.12
CA VAL A 110 8.79 3.00 -6.25
C VAL A 110 8.71 4.49 -6.51
N HIS A 111 7.83 4.90 -7.43
CA HIS A 111 7.70 6.30 -7.83
C HIS A 111 6.26 6.62 -8.25
N ALA A 112 5.79 7.83 -7.94
CA ALA A 112 4.51 8.34 -8.38
C ALA A 112 4.70 9.71 -9.05
N GLN A 113 4.34 9.80 -10.32
CA GLN A 113 4.42 11.01 -11.11
C GLN A 113 3.02 11.57 -11.38
N PRO A 114 2.72 12.82 -11.01
CA PRO A 114 1.45 13.46 -11.36
C PRO A 114 1.39 13.71 -12.88
N LEU A 115 0.20 13.52 -13.46
CA LEU A 115 -0.10 13.84 -14.85
C LEU A 115 -1.00 15.07 -14.89
N TYR A 116 -0.72 15.97 -15.83
CA TYR A 116 -1.49 17.19 -16.10
C TYR A 116 -1.94 17.19 -17.58
N ASP A 117 -3.08 17.80 -17.89
CA ASP A 117 -3.63 17.87 -19.26
C ASP A 117 -2.77 18.72 -20.23
N ASP A 118 -1.77 19.43 -19.70
CA ASP A 118 -1.01 20.45 -20.42
C ASP A 118 0.40 19.91 -20.73
N LEU A 119 0.56 19.33 -21.93
CA LEU A 119 1.81 18.98 -22.64
C LEU A 119 2.77 17.99 -21.95
N GLU A 120 3.41 17.15 -22.77
CA GLU A 120 4.43 16.18 -22.39
C GLU A 120 5.60 16.83 -21.62
N ILE A 121 5.49 16.96 -20.30
CA ILE A 121 6.68 17.15 -19.47
C ILE A 121 7.34 15.78 -19.35
N ILE A 122 8.26 15.48 -20.27
CA ILE A 122 9.20 14.37 -20.14
C ILE A 122 10.28 14.85 -19.17
N PRO A 123 10.31 14.40 -17.90
CA PRO A 123 11.45 14.70 -17.04
C PRO A 123 12.66 13.97 -17.62
N THR A 124 13.63 14.71 -18.14
CA THR A 124 14.96 14.18 -18.40
C THR A 124 15.61 13.84 -17.06
N ARG A 125 16.38 12.75 -17.04
CA ARG A 125 16.99 12.14 -15.84
C ARG A 125 17.92 13.08 -15.04
N ASP A 126 18.24 14.26 -15.57
CA ASP A 126 19.22 15.19 -15.00
C ASP A 126 18.62 16.58 -14.61
N GLY A 127 17.29 16.71 -14.55
CA GLY A 127 16.66 17.90 -13.97
C GLY A 127 16.86 19.21 -14.76
N SER A 128 17.22 19.14 -16.05
CA SER A 128 17.23 20.31 -16.93
C SER A 128 16.00 20.31 -17.84
N GLU A 129 15.23 21.40 -17.74
CA GLU A 129 14.09 21.70 -18.61
C GLU A 129 14.61 21.99 -20.03
N ALA A 130 14.20 21.20 -21.01
CA ALA A 130 14.35 21.54 -22.42
C ALA A 130 12.99 22.08 -22.93
N ALA A 131 12.87 23.40 -22.99
CA ALA A 131 11.72 24.07 -23.59
C ALA A 131 11.76 23.87 -25.12
N ALA A 132 10.64 23.43 -25.70
CA ALA A 132 10.39 23.62 -27.12
C ALA A 132 9.92 25.08 -27.31
N ASP A 133 10.62 25.80 -28.18
CA ASP A 133 10.52 27.25 -28.36
C ASP A 133 9.18 27.74 -28.95
N ASP A 134 8.87 28.97 -28.54
CA ASP A 134 8.09 30.03 -29.20
C ASP A 134 6.56 30.10 -29.03
N ALA A 135 6.11 30.88 -28.04
CA ALA A 135 5.55 32.22 -28.24
C ALA A 135 4.59 32.63 -27.09
N GLY A 136 4.92 33.72 -26.38
CA GLY A 136 3.95 34.50 -25.58
C GLY A 136 4.15 34.47 -24.07
N GLY A 137 4.81 35.50 -23.54
CA GLY A 137 5.20 35.62 -22.13
C GLY A 137 4.09 35.53 -21.10
N ALA A 138 4.31 34.66 -20.12
CA ALA A 138 3.86 34.80 -18.73
C ALA A 138 4.84 34.04 -17.83
N ALA A 139 5.98 34.67 -17.52
CA ALA A 139 6.92 34.14 -16.55
C ALA A 139 6.29 34.12 -15.14
N GLY A 140 6.26 32.95 -14.51
CA GLY A 140 6.24 32.83 -13.05
C GLY A 140 4.87 32.69 -12.36
N LYS A 141 4.05 31.71 -12.72
CA LYS A 141 3.04 31.17 -11.80
C LYS A 141 3.09 29.63 -11.86
N GLY A 142 3.57 29.03 -10.77
CA GLY A 142 3.98 27.63 -10.73
C GLY A 142 2.90 26.66 -11.19
N ILE A 143 3.33 25.58 -11.85
CA ILE A 143 2.58 24.38 -12.25
C ILE A 143 1.80 23.71 -11.07
N THR A 144 1.94 24.20 -9.83
CA THR A 144 1.57 23.51 -8.58
C THR A 144 0.18 23.84 -8.03
N ASP A 145 -0.60 24.75 -8.61
CA ASP A 145 -1.91 25.15 -8.05
C ASP A 145 -3.10 24.33 -8.59
N ARG A 146 -2.89 23.50 -9.61
CA ARG A 146 -3.97 22.70 -10.22
C ARG A 146 -3.84 21.24 -9.77
N PRO A 147 -4.93 20.57 -9.36
CA PRO A 147 -4.86 19.15 -9.06
C PRO A 147 -4.49 18.35 -10.33
N PRO A 148 -3.68 17.29 -10.20
CA PRO A 148 -3.35 16.44 -11.33
C PRO A 148 -4.61 15.75 -11.88
N VAL A 149 -4.62 15.49 -13.18
CA VAL A 149 -5.71 14.77 -13.86
C VAL A 149 -5.61 13.26 -13.71
N GLY A 150 -4.43 12.78 -13.32
CA GLY A 150 -4.15 11.38 -13.00
C GLY A 150 -2.72 11.19 -12.53
N TRP A 151 -2.32 9.93 -12.38
CA TRP A 151 -1.00 9.56 -11.88
C TRP A 151 -0.42 8.43 -12.71
N ARG A 152 0.90 8.48 -12.93
CA ARG A 152 1.71 7.37 -13.43
C ARG A 152 2.51 6.80 -12.26
N LEU A 153 2.33 5.53 -11.97
CA LEU A 153 2.97 4.83 -10.86
C LEU A 153 3.98 3.83 -11.41
N THR A 154 5.21 3.89 -10.92
CA THR A 154 6.21 2.84 -11.11
C THR A 154 6.18 1.94 -9.89
N LEU A 155 5.87 0.68 -10.12
CA LEU A 155 5.70 -0.37 -9.11
C LEU A 155 6.78 -1.42 -9.30
N ARG A 156 7.23 -2.02 -8.20
CA ARG A 156 8.11 -3.18 -8.22
C ARG A 156 7.42 -4.36 -7.55
N ARG A 157 7.28 -5.46 -8.27
CA ARG A 157 6.80 -6.73 -7.74
C ARG A 157 7.99 -7.60 -7.36
N ALA A 158 8.05 -8.00 -6.09
CA ALA A 158 9.06 -8.95 -5.64
C ALA A 158 8.76 -10.33 -6.24
N ALA A 159 9.79 -11.01 -6.72
CA ALA A 159 9.66 -12.38 -7.22
C ALA A 159 9.08 -13.33 -6.16
N ALA A 160 8.31 -14.32 -6.61
CA ALA A 160 7.64 -15.30 -5.76
C ALA A 160 8.67 -16.24 -5.10
N GLY A 161 9.32 -15.75 -4.05
CA GLY A 161 10.38 -16.47 -3.34
C GLY A 161 11.05 -15.68 -2.22
N ARG A 162 10.76 -14.37 -2.06
CA ARG A 162 11.29 -13.54 -0.96
C ARG A 162 10.28 -13.20 0.15
N GLY A 163 9.08 -13.81 0.12
CA GLY A 163 8.07 -13.68 1.18
C GLY A 163 7.88 -15.01 1.90
N ALA A 164 8.04 -15.00 3.23
CA ALA A 164 7.86 -16.10 4.18
C ALA A 164 9.03 -17.10 4.29
N ALA A 165 10.00 -16.79 5.16
CA ALA A 165 10.60 -17.83 5.99
C ALA A 165 9.71 -17.98 7.23
N ASP A 166 8.88 -19.02 7.21
CA ASP A 166 8.00 -19.41 8.30
C ASP A 166 8.79 -19.77 9.57
N GLY A 167 8.30 -19.26 10.70
CA GLY A 167 8.67 -19.77 12.01
C GLY A 167 7.72 -20.87 12.45
N ALA A 168 8.03 -22.12 12.09
CA ALA A 168 7.68 -23.32 12.87
C ALA A 168 8.67 -24.46 12.50
N ASP A 169 8.97 -25.29 13.49
CA ASP A 169 10.11 -26.21 13.63
C ASP A 169 10.39 -27.18 12.47
N ALA A 170 11.66 -27.59 12.39
CA ALA A 170 12.37 -28.27 11.32
C ALA A 170 11.97 -29.75 11.10
N ALA A 171 11.95 -30.17 9.83
CA ALA A 171 12.78 -31.26 9.28
C ALA A 171 12.21 -31.80 7.96
N ALA A 172 12.72 -31.33 6.82
CA ALA A 172 12.99 -32.12 5.62
C ALA A 172 13.62 -31.24 4.53
N GLU A 173 14.79 -31.64 4.05
CA GLU A 173 15.38 -31.22 2.77
C GLU A 173 15.85 -32.52 2.05
N PRO A 174 16.11 -32.53 0.71
CA PRO A 174 16.41 -31.37 -0.13
C PRO A 174 15.79 -31.33 -1.55
N ALA A 175 16.05 -30.19 -2.22
CA ALA A 175 16.34 -30.01 -3.65
C ALA A 175 15.20 -29.69 -4.64
N ALA A 176 15.16 -28.43 -5.09
CA ALA A 176 15.40 -28.07 -6.49
C ALA A 176 15.74 -26.57 -6.59
N ALA A 177 16.83 -26.24 -7.29
CA ALA A 177 17.32 -24.89 -7.49
C ALA A 177 16.26 -24.00 -8.15
N ALA A 178 15.62 -23.12 -7.37
CA ALA A 178 14.81 -22.04 -7.92
C ALA A 178 15.75 -21.02 -8.56
N ALA A 179 15.65 -20.87 -9.88
CA ALA A 179 16.26 -19.75 -10.57
C ALA A 179 15.81 -18.46 -9.85
N ALA A 180 16.75 -17.59 -9.53
CA ALA A 180 16.44 -16.30 -8.92
C ALA A 180 15.63 -15.49 -9.92
N GLU A 181 14.30 -15.56 -9.81
CA GLU A 181 13.41 -14.64 -10.51
C GLU A 181 13.74 -13.23 -10.00
N GLU A 182 14.01 -12.33 -10.96
CA GLU A 182 14.35 -10.95 -10.68
C GLU A 182 13.08 -10.17 -10.31
N ASP A 183 13.23 -9.14 -9.46
CA ASP A 183 12.13 -8.23 -9.17
C ASP A 183 11.66 -7.55 -10.46
N GLU A 184 10.35 -7.57 -10.73
CA GLU A 184 9.77 -6.98 -11.94
C GLU A 184 9.33 -5.55 -11.65
N GLU A 185 9.87 -4.58 -12.39
CA GLU A 185 9.38 -3.20 -12.38
C GLU A 185 8.42 -2.94 -13.55
N PHE A 186 7.25 -2.39 -13.25
CA PHE A 186 6.22 -2.08 -14.23
C PHE A 186 5.52 -0.77 -13.92
N THR A 187 4.86 -0.20 -14.92
CA THR A 187 4.18 1.09 -14.80
C THR A 187 2.68 0.94 -14.99
N VAL A 188 1.91 1.60 -14.14
CA VAL A 188 0.44 1.68 -14.24
C VAL A 188 -0.02 3.13 -14.21
N SER A 189 -1.22 3.39 -14.73
CA SER A 189 -1.86 4.71 -14.62
C SER A 189 -3.17 4.60 -13.84
N CYS A 190 -3.44 5.60 -13.00
CA CYS A 190 -4.71 5.73 -12.29
C CYS A 190 -5.20 7.18 -12.32
N ASP A 191 -6.49 7.37 -12.04
CA ASP A 191 -7.09 8.71 -11.98
C ASP A 191 -6.92 9.30 -10.58
N VAL A 192 -6.97 8.44 -9.56
CA VAL A 192 -6.82 8.80 -8.15
C VAL A 192 -5.76 7.92 -7.50
N LEU A 193 -4.85 8.54 -6.74
CA LEU A 193 -3.86 7.87 -5.90
C LEU A 193 -4.15 8.19 -4.44
N VAL A 194 -4.22 7.15 -3.59
CA VAL A 194 -4.37 7.29 -2.14
C VAL A 194 -3.22 6.57 -1.43
N ALA A 195 -2.43 7.32 -0.67
CA ALA A 195 -1.34 6.76 0.12
C ALA A 195 -1.82 6.35 1.51
N CYS A 196 -1.71 5.06 1.85
CA CYS A 196 -2.13 4.47 3.13
C CYS A 196 -0.98 3.71 3.81
N THR A 197 0.26 4.19 3.65
CA THR A 197 1.49 3.52 4.13
C THR A 197 1.69 3.60 5.65
N GLY A 198 1.00 4.52 6.34
CA GLY A 198 1.18 4.75 7.77
C GLY A 198 2.56 5.33 8.12
N THR A 199 2.88 5.37 9.41
CA THR A 199 4.09 6.02 9.97
C THR A 199 5.21 5.05 10.36
N PHE A 200 4.92 3.76 10.52
CA PHE A 200 5.86 2.75 11.00
C PHE A 200 6.38 1.84 9.85
N SER A 201 6.53 2.41 8.65
CA SER A 201 6.97 1.68 7.46
C SER A 201 8.47 1.46 7.40
N ASP A 202 9.24 2.38 8.00
CA ASP A 202 10.70 2.45 7.88
C ASP A 202 11.35 2.41 9.27
N PRO A 203 12.20 1.41 9.55
CA PRO A 203 12.85 1.29 10.85
C PRO A 203 13.86 2.42 11.05
N ASN A 204 13.71 3.15 12.14
CA ASN A 204 14.72 4.09 12.59
C ASN A 204 15.84 3.31 13.30
N ILE A 205 16.92 3.02 12.57
CA ILE A 205 18.13 2.39 13.12
C ILE A 205 19.12 3.51 13.43
N PRO A 206 19.39 3.83 14.71
CA PRO A 206 20.35 4.86 15.07
C PRO A 206 21.76 4.49 14.55
N PRO A 207 22.59 5.48 14.18
CA PRO A 207 23.91 5.24 13.64
C PRO A 207 24.88 4.82 14.76
N TYR A 208 24.80 3.58 15.22
CA TYR A 208 25.76 3.01 16.15
C TYR A 208 27.07 2.70 15.43
N LYS A 209 28.19 3.14 16.00
CA LYS A 209 29.53 2.90 15.45
C LYS A 209 29.78 1.39 15.37
N GLY A 210 30.00 0.86 14.17
CA GLY A 210 30.23 -0.56 13.92
C GLY A 210 28.99 -1.36 13.50
N ALA A 211 27.78 -0.76 13.51
CA ALA A 211 26.61 -1.39 12.91
C ALA A 211 26.61 -1.10 11.40
N SER A 212 26.83 -2.13 10.57
CA SER A 212 26.64 -2.01 9.12
C SER A 212 25.15 -2.13 8.80
N ARG A 213 24.60 -1.15 8.07
CA ARG A 213 23.35 -1.35 7.32
C ARG A 213 23.65 -2.41 6.25
N THR A 214 23.35 -3.66 6.53
CA THR A 214 23.29 -4.68 5.49
C THR A 214 21.82 -4.75 5.07
N SER A 215 21.52 -4.07 3.97
CA SER A 215 20.24 -4.13 3.25
C SER A 215 20.22 -5.33 2.31
#